data_AF-A0A956U0Z1-F1
#
_entry.id   AF-A0A956U0Z1-F1
#
_cell.length_a   1.000
_cell.length_b   1.000
_cell.length_c   1.000
_cell.angle_alpha   90.00
_cell.angle_beta   90.00
_cell.angle_gamma   90.00
#
_symmetry.space_group_name_H-M   'P 1'
#
loop_
_entity.id
_entity.type
_entity.pdbx_description
1 polymer ?
#
loop_
_entity_poly.entity_id
_entity_poly.type
_entity_poly.pdbx_seq_one_letter_code
_entity_poly.pdbx_strand_id
1 'polypeptide(L)'
;MPFWKYWNKHNPSVDMGLINYGRITRPHGLKGEVVLMPFSRRPDNLPGINYIYIDREDSGEPERLAVSGCRLHKGTAIVKLEGVDSIDDAEELRGVEVLVDMDELEGLEEDEYYWFELIGLDVYSEDGSFIGKVEDLIDRAQQSVLVVRDGMAEALIPLAEPIIKEID
;
A
#
# COMPACT_ATOMS: atom_id res chain seq x y z
N MET A 1 -7.17 19.04 -16.52
CA MET A 1 -6.24 18.46 -15.54
C MET A 1 -7.01 17.41 -14.79
N PRO A 2 -6.44 16.22 -14.54
CA PRO A 2 -7.18 15.17 -13.85
C PRO A 2 -7.39 15.51 -12.37
N PHE A 3 -8.53 15.10 -11.82
CA PHE A 3 -9.00 15.45 -10.47
C PHE A 3 -8.06 15.04 -9.33
N TRP A 4 -7.30 13.97 -9.51
CA TRP A 4 -6.29 13.52 -8.54
C TRP A 4 -5.21 14.57 -8.26
N LYS A 5 -5.00 15.54 -9.16
CA LYS A 5 -4.11 16.69 -8.91
C LYS A 5 -4.62 17.65 -7.83
N TYR A 6 -5.91 17.61 -7.48
CA TYR A 6 -6.50 18.48 -6.47
C TYR A 6 -6.61 17.80 -5.08
N TRP A 7 -6.67 16.48 -5.03
CA TRP A 7 -6.78 15.70 -3.78
C TRP A 7 -5.51 15.77 -2.91
N ASN A 8 -4.34 15.93 -3.54
CA ASN A 8 -3.01 15.89 -2.91
C ASN A 8 -2.69 16.97 -1.86
N LYS A 9 -3.64 17.82 -1.46
CA LYS A 9 -3.42 18.91 -0.49
C LYS A 9 -3.77 18.56 0.95
N HIS A 10 -4.31 17.37 1.21
CA HIS A 10 -4.90 17.03 2.51
C HIS A 10 -4.61 15.61 3.03
N ASN A 11 -3.66 14.85 2.44
CA ASN A 11 -3.27 13.53 2.94
C ASN A 11 -1.97 13.61 3.81
N PRO A 12 -2.03 13.33 5.12
CA PRO A 12 -0.89 13.47 6.02
C PRO A 12 0.29 12.52 5.72
N SER A 13 0.06 11.37 5.09
CA SER A 13 1.17 10.49 4.66
C SER A 13 1.95 11.09 3.47
N VAL A 14 1.24 11.75 2.54
CA VAL A 14 1.86 12.47 1.40
C VAL A 14 2.63 13.69 1.86
N ASP A 15 2.13 14.41 2.87
CA ASP A 15 2.83 15.54 3.47
C ASP A 15 4.18 15.12 4.10
N MET A 16 4.32 13.84 4.49
CA MET A 16 5.56 13.23 4.97
C MET A 16 6.37 12.51 3.89
N GLY A 17 5.87 12.43 2.65
CA GLY A 17 6.51 11.71 1.55
C GLY A 17 6.47 10.18 1.69
N LEU A 18 5.52 9.65 2.46
CA LEU A 18 5.33 8.21 2.66
C LEU A 18 4.14 7.71 1.84
N ILE A 19 4.31 6.57 1.17
CA ILE A 19 3.23 5.93 0.40
C ILE A 19 2.87 4.57 0.96
N ASN A 20 1.59 4.22 0.88
CA ASN A 20 1.10 2.90 1.26
C ASN A 20 1.56 1.86 0.24
N TYR A 21 2.51 1.03 0.63
CA TYR A 21 3.23 0.15 -0.28
C TYR A 21 2.71 -1.29 -0.25
N GLY A 22 2.14 -1.73 0.88
CA GLY A 22 1.68 -3.09 1.04
C GLY A 22 1.26 -3.44 2.45
N ARG A 23 1.09 -4.73 2.70
CA ARG A 23 0.71 -5.26 4.01
C ARG A 23 1.51 -6.49 4.40
N ILE A 24 1.91 -6.58 5.65
CA ILE A 24 2.48 -7.81 6.20
C ILE A 24 1.35 -8.83 6.41
N THR A 25 1.46 -9.99 5.78
CA THR A 25 0.38 -10.99 5.76
C THR A 25 0.57 -12.10 6.79
N ARG A 26 1.82 -12.47 7.07
CA ARG A 26 2.19 -13.56 7.98
C ARG A 26 3.70 -13.58 8.24
N PRO A 27 4.15 -14.27 9.31
CA PRO A 27 5.55 -14.63 9.47
C PRO A 27 6.06 -15.61 8.39
N HIS A 28 7.38 -15.64 8.26
CA HIS A 28 8.15 -16.57 7.46
C HIS A 28 9.31 -17.16 8.28
N GLY A 29 9.34 -18.48 8.43
CA GLY A 29 10.38 -19.15 9.21
C GLY A 29 10.32 -18.79 10.71
N LEU A 30 11.44 -19.02 11.42
CA LEU A 30 11.54 -18.86 12.87
C LEU A 30 12.40 -17.68 13.32
N LYS A 31 13.03 -16.97 12.37
CA LYS A 31 14.02 -15.92 12.65
C LYS A 31 13.45 -14.51 12.44
N GLY A 32 12.14 -14.34 12.57
CA GLY A 32 11.45 -13.06 12.43
C GLY A 32 11.41 -12.48 11.00
N GLU A 33 11.51 -13.32 9.96
CA GLU A 33 11.18 -12.84 8.61
C GLU A 33 9.66 -12.71 8.46
N VAL A 34 9.19 -11.76 7.66
CA VAL A 34 7.78 -11.52 7.36
C VAL A 34 7.50 -11.63 5.87
N VAL A 35 6.27 -11.97 5.51
CA VAL A 35 5.78 -11.92 4.13
C VAL A 35 5.02 -10.63 3.90
N LEU A 36 5.62 -9.72 3.14
CA LEU A 36 5.03 -8.49 2.67
C LEU A 36 4.33 -8.72 1.33
N MET A 37 3.04 -8.44 1.28
CA MET A 37 2.28 -8.39 0.04
C MET A 37 2.23 -6.94 -0.44
N PRO A 38 2.94 -6.59 -1.53
CA PRO A 38 2.88 -5.25 -2.08
C PRO A 38 1.51 -4.99 -2.71
N PHE A 39 1.05 -3.75 -2.60
CA PHE A 39 -0.15 -3.25 -3.26
C PHE A 39 0.10 -2.91 -4.71
N SER A 40 1.36 -2.68 -5.07
CA SER A 40 1.75 -2.43 -6.46
C SER A 40 2.01 -3.72 -7.22
N ARG A 41 1.78 -3.67 -8.52
CA ARG A 41 2.18 -4.72 -9.47
C ARG A 41 3.69 -4.69 -9.79
N ARG A 42 4.46 -3.79 -9.17
CA ARG A 42 5.91 -3.64 -9.36
C ARG A 42 6.64 -3.85 -8.03
N PRO A 43 6.76 -5.11 -7.57
CA PRO A 43 7.55 -5.43 -6.38
C PRO A 43 9.06 -5.30 -6.63
N ASP A 44 9.50 -5.00 -7.86
CA ASP A 44 10.91 -5.05 -8.25
C ASP A 44 11.79 -4.01 -7.53
N ASN A 45 11.20 -2.95 -6.97
CA ASN A 45 11.91 -1.94 -6.16
C ASN A 45 12.05 -2.32 -4.68
N LEU A 46 11.29 -3.29 -4.15
CA LEU A 46 11.37 -3.73 -2.75
C LEU A 46 12.77 -4.12 -2.26
N PRO A 47 13.60 -4.84 -3.05
CA PRO A 47 14.93 -5.21 -2.61
C PRO A 47 15.88 -4.01 -2.41
N GLY A 48 15.57 -2.84 -2.97
CA GLY A 48 16.36 -1.61 -2.81
C GLY A 48 15.98 -0.76 -1.59
N ILE A 49 14.86 -1.10 -0.93
CA ILE A 49 14.34 -0.35 0.21
C ILE A 49 15.16 -0.67 1.46
N ASN A 50 15.71 0.38 2.08
CA ASN A 50 16.50 0.30 3.30
C ASN A 50 15.63 0.48 4.55
N TYR A 51 14.52 1.20 4.43
CA TYR A 51 13.61 1.45 5.54
C TYR A 51 12.16 1.28 5.14
N ILE A 52 11.39 0.65 6.02
CA ILE A 52 9.93 0.68 5.95
C ILE A 52 9.39 1.44 7.15
N TYR A 53 8.16 1.90 7.01
CA TYR A 53 7.42 2.56 8.06
C TYR A 53 6.16 1.75 8.33
N ILE A 54 5.79 1.58 9.59
CA ILE A 54 4.56 0.91 9.97
C ILE A 54 3.72 1.84 10.84
N ASP A 55 2.43 1.90 10.55
CA ASP A 55 1.50 2.63 11.41
C ASP A 55 1.03 1.70 12.54
N ARG A 56 1.26 2.12 13.79
CA ARG A 56 0.67 1.50 14.96
C ARG A 56 -0.33 2.51 15.50
N GLU A 57 -1.59 2.10 15.64
CA GLU A 57 -2.76 2.95 15.99
C GLU A 57 -2.59 3.89 17.22
N ASP A 58 -1.47 3.84 17.94
CA ASP A 58 -1.20 4.57 19.18
C ASP A 58 -0.01 5.57 19.15
N SER A 59 0.79 5.68 18.07
CA SER A 59 2.05 6.48 18.11
C SER A 59 1.95 7.89 17.53
N GLY A 60 0.94 8.22 16.72
CA GLY A 60 0.79 9.52 16.06
C GLY A 60 1.80 9.81 14.93
N GLU A 61 2.91 9.06 14.86
CA GLU A 61 3.88 9.03 13.77
C GLU A 61 4.22 7.57 13.41
N PRO A 62 4.36 7.21 12.11
CA PRO A 62 4.76 5.87 11.68
C PRO A 62 6.11 5.44 12.26
N GLU A 63 6.19 4.21 12.78
CA GLU A 63 7.43 3.62 13.29
C GLU A 63 8.33 3.21 12.13
N ARG A 64 9.56 3.76 12.10
CA ARG A 64 10.57 3.43 11.10
C ARG A 64 11.37 2.18 11.48
N LEU A 65 11.38 1.17 10.61
CA LEU A 65 12.12 -0.08 10.78
C LEU A 65 13.15 -0.25 9.66
N ALA A 66 14.38 -0.63 10.04
CA ALA A 66 15.45 -0.90 9.08
C ALA A 66 15.29 -2.29 8.45
N VAL A 67 15.45 -2.37 7.14
CA VAL A 67 15.42 -3.60 6.36
C VAL A 67 16.84 -4.17 6.29
N SER A 68 17.05 -5.34 6.91
CA SER A 68 18.35 -6.04 6.87
C SER A 68 18.40 -7.14 5.79
N GLY A 69 17.27 -7.44 5.16
CA GLY A 69 17.22 -8.29 3.98
C GLY A 69 15.84 -8.32 3.33
N CYS A 70 15.81 -8.33 2.00
CA CYS A 70 14.56 -8.40 1.24
C CYS A 70 14.78 -9.24 -0.02
N ARG A 71 13.84 -10.16 -0.30
CA ARG A 71 13.84 -10.96 -1.55
C ARG A 71 12.44 -11.21 -2.04
N LEU A 72 12.26 -11.21 -3.35
CA LEU A 72 10.99 -11.53 -3.98
C LEU A 72 10.71 -13.04 -3.97
N HIS A 73 9.46 -13.40 -3.74
CA HIS A 73 8.97 -14.76 -3.76
C HIS A 73 7.51 -14.80 -4.21
N LYS A 74 7.24 -15.32 -5.42
CA LYS A 74 5.89 -15.58 -5.95
C LYS A 74 4.94 -14.36 -5.88
N GLY A 75 5.41 -13.18 -6.26
CA GLY A 75 4.62 -11.94 -6.22
C GLY A 75 4.50 -11.28 -4.84
N THR A 76 5.20 -11.81 -3.83
CA THR A 76 5.35 -11.21 -2.50
C THR A 76 6.83 -10.94 -2.21
N ALA A 77 7.15 -10.24 -1.13
CA ALA A 77 8.50 -10.13 -0.59
C ALA A 77 8.62 -10.85 0.75
N ILE A 78 9.77 -11.51 0.95
CA ILE A 78 10.20 -11.98 2.26
C ILE A 78 11.19 -10.94 2.78
N VAL A 79 10.82 -10.28 3.88
CA VAL A 79 11.54 -9.15 4.45
C VAL A 79 12.04 -9.53 5.84
N LYS A 80 13.27 -9.15 6.16
CA LYS A 80 13.87 -9.24 7.49
C LYS A 80 14.09 -7.82 7.98
N LEU A 81 13.55 -7.54 9.15
CA LEU A 81 13.62 -6.24 9.82
C LEU A 81 14.59 -6.34 11.00
N GLU A 82 15.34 -5.26 11.26
CA GLU A 82 16.13 -5.15 12.48
C GLU A 82 15.19 -5.10 13.70
N GLY A 83 15.52 -5.86 14.75
CA GLY A 83 14.72 -5.93 15.97
C GLY A 83 13.54 -6.91 15.94
N VAL A 84 13.22 -7.51 14.79
CA VAL A 84 12.19 -8.56 14.65
C VAL A 84 12.91 -9.90 14.51
N ASP A 85 13.26 -10.56 15.61
CA ASP A 85 14.20 -11.69 15.63
C ASP A 85 13.57 -13.05 15.90
N SER A 86 12.31 -13.07 16.31
CA SER A 86 11.54 -14.28 16.59
C SER A 86 10.27 -14.38 15.73
N ILE A 87 9.67 -15.57 15.67
CA ILE A 87 8.35 -15.74 15.05
C ILE A 87 7.27 -14.95 15.80
N ASP A 88 7.40 -14.80 17.12
CA ASP A 88 6.44 -14.06 17.94
C ASP A 88 6.50 -12.56 17.60
N ASP A 89 7.71 -11.99 17.47
CA ASP A 89 7.91 -10.59 17.05
C ASP A 89 7.30 -10.35 15.65
N ALA A 90 7.49 -11.30 14.73
CA ALA A 90 6.93 -11.20 13.38
C ALA A 90 5.40 -11.36 13.35
N GLU A 91 4.82 -12.09 14.31
CA GLU A 91 3.38 -12.28 14.42
C GLU A 91 2.69 -10.99 14.88
N GLU A 92 3.34 -10.18 15.71
CA GLU A 92 2.84 -8.85 16.09
C GLU A 92 2.67 -7.91 14.90
N LEU A 93 3.40 -8.15 13.80
CA LEU A 93 3.32 -7.36 12.58
C LEU A 93 2.25 -7.86 11.60
N ARG A 94 1.53 -8.94 11.91
CA ARG A 94 0.50 -9.47 11.01
C ARG A 94 -0.62 -8.45 10.80
N GLY A 95 -0.93 -8.17 9.53
CA GLY A 95 -2.00 -7.26 9.14
C GLY A 95 -1.57 -5.79 9.08
N VAL A 96 -0.38 -5.47 9.57
CA VAL A 96 0.15 -4.10 9.60
C VAL A 96 0.45 -3.63 8.17
N GLU A 97 0.01 -2.41 7.87
CA GLU A 97 0.29 -1.73 6.62
C GLU A 97 1.72 -1.18 6.62
N VAL A 98 2.36 -1.31 5.47
CA VAL A 98 3.74 -0.93 5.26
C VAL A 98 3.76 0.28 4.35
N LEU A 99 4.28 1.36 4.92
CA LEU A 99 4.57 2.61 4.26
C LEU A 99 6.05 2.61 3.84
N VAL A 100 6.37 3.30 2.75
CA VAL A 100 7.75 3.48 2.29
C VAL A 100 7.96 4.92 1.85
N ASP A 101 9.18 5.41 1.99
CA ASP A 101 9.56 6.74 1.52
C ASP A 101 9.57 6.77 -0.01
N MET A 102 8.96 7.80 -0.59
CA MET A 102 8.96 8.00 -2.05
C MET A 102 10.37 8.08 -2.62
N ASP A 103 11.31 8.68 -1.88
CA ASP A 103 12.70 8.85 -2.33
C ASP A 103 13.46 7.50 -2.40
N GLU A 104 12.98 6.45 -1.71
CA GLU A 104 13.54 5.11 -1.79
C GLU A 104 13.01 4.28 -2.97
N LEU A 105 11.97 4.77 -3.66
CA LEU A 105 11.39 4.08 -4.80
C LEU A 105 12.04 4.53 -6.10
N GLU A 106 13.12 3.86 -6.48
CA GLU A 106 13.79 4.10 -7.76
C GLU A 106 12.87 3.85 -8.96
N GLY A 107 12.79 4.82 -9.87
CA GLY A 107 12.23 4.63 -11.22
C GLY A 107 10.71 4.69 -11.34
N LEU A 108 9.99 5.21 -10.35
CA LEU A 108 8.57 5.56 -10.51
C LEU A 108 8.45 6.93 -11.20
N GLU A 109 7.58 7.05 -12.21
CA GLU A 109 7.22 8.35 -12.77
C GLU A 109 6.22 9.08 -11.86
N GLU A 110 6.19 10.42 -11.90
CA GLU A 110 5.33 11.31 -11.06
C GLU A 110 3.83 10.94 -11.07
N ASP A 111 3.38 10.21 -12.08
CA ASP A 111 2.02 9.74 -12.31
C ASP A 111 1.77 8.26 -11.90
N GLU A 112 2.80 7.50 -11.51
CA GLU A 112 2.68 6.12 -11.01
C GLU A 112 2.40 6.06 -9.49
N TYR A 113 2.62 7.16 -8.75
CA TYR A 113 2.45 7.22 -7.28
C TYR A 113 0.99 7.15 -6.81
N TYR A 114 0.05 7.67 -7.61
CA TYR A 114 -1.38 7.68 -7.28
C TYR A 114 -1.99 6.29 -7.14
N TRP A 115 -1.34 5.28 -7.70
CA TRP A 115 -1.85 3.92 -7.67
C TRP A 115 -1.68 3.30 -6.29
N PHE A 116 -0.61 3.65 -5.60
CA PHE A 116 -0.27 3.12 -4.28
C PHE A 116 -1.23 3.59 -3.20
N GLU A 117 -1.71 4.83 -3.31
CA GLU A 117 -2.59 5.41 -2.31
C GLU A 117 -4.04 4.95 -2.41
N LEU A 118 -4.48 4.53 -3.60
CA LEU A 118 -5.85 4.08 -3.81
C LEU A 118 -6.05 2.63 -3.33
N ILE A 119 -5.02 1.80 -3.40
CA ILE A 119 -5.12 0.39 -2.99
C ILE A 119 -5.26 0.32 -1.48
N GLY A 120 -6.19 -0.50 -1.01
CA GLY A 120 -6.49 -0.66 0.41
C GLY A 120 -7.58 0.27 0.94
N LEU A 121 -7.98 1.30 0.17
CA LEU A 121 -9.07 2.21 0.58
C LEU A 121 -10.42 1.50 0.56
N ASP A 122 -11.25 1.85 1.54
CA ASP A 122 -12.65 1.44 1.57
C ASP A 122 -13.48 2.30 0.62
N VAL A 123 -14.37 1.67 -0.13
CA VAL A 123 -15.19 2.32 -1.15
C VAL A 123 -16.63 2.30 -0.72
N TYR A 124 -17.27 3.46 -0.76
CA TYR A 124 -18.67 3.65 -0.40
C TYR A 124 -19.45 4.30 -1.55
N SER A 125 -20.74 4.00 -1.68
CA SER A 125 -21.66 4.75 -2.53
C SER A 125 -22.07 6.08 -1.89
N GLU A 126 -22.67 6.98 -2.67
CA GLU A 126 -23.16 8.29 -2.19
C GLU A 126 -24.19 8.17 -1.03
N ASP A 127 -24.86 7.04 -0.90
CA ASP A 127 -25.80 6.75 0.20
C ASP A 127 -25.12 6.16 1.46
N GLY A 128 -23.80 6.02 1.46
CA GLY A 128 -23.01 5.48 2.57
C GLY A 128 -22.91 3.96 2.61
N SER A 129 -23.42 3.24 1.60
CA SER A 129 -23.30 1.78 1.55
C SER A 129 -21.88 1.36 1.19
N PHE A 130 -21.30 0.44 1.98
CA PHE A 130 -19.99 -0.14 1.67
C PHE A 130 -20.07 -0.99 0.40
N ILE A 131 -19.14 -0.76 -0.53
CA ILE A 131 -19.02 -1.47 -1.80
C ILE A 131 -17.92 -2.53 -1.72
N GLY A 132 -16.82 -2.22 -1.03
CA GLY A 132 -15.66 -3.08 -0.92
C GLY A 132 -14.37 -2.30 -0.70
N LYS A 133 -13.25 -2.99 -0.75
CA LYS A 133 -11.91 -2.40 -0.66
C LYS A 133 -11.24 -2.39 -2.03
N VAL A 134 -10.54 -1.31 -2.38
CA VAL A 134 -9.76 -1.26 -3.62
C VAL A 134 -8.61 -2.27 -3.52
N GLU A 135 -8.57 -3.24 -4.42
CA GLU A 135 -7.53 -4.28 -4.46
C GLU A 135 -6.57 -4.13 -5.63
N ASP A 136 -6.99 -3.49 -6.71
CA ASP A 136 -6.17 -3.35 -7.91
C ASP A 136 -6.62 -2.14 -8.74
N LEU A 137 -5.77 -1.74 -9.69
CA LEU A 137 -6.06 -0.68 -10.66
C LEU A 137 -5.67 -1.17 -12.05
N ILE A 138 -6.64 -1.16 -12.96
CA ILE A 138 -6.43 -1.47 -14.36
C ILE A 138 -6.18 -0.15 -15.09
N ASP A 139 -4.91 0.12 -15.40
CA ASP A 139 -4.58 1.27 -16.22
C ASP A 139 -4.70 0.95 -17.71
N ARG A 140 -5.48 1.76 -18.41
CA ARG A 140 -5.64 1.68 -19.86
C ARG A 140 -5.40 3.07 -20.42
N ALA A 141 -4.83 3.13 -21.63
CA ALA A 141 -4.46 4.36 -22.33
C ALA A 141 -5.54 5.47 -22.45
N GLN A 142 -6.82 5.17 -22.15
CA GLN A 142 -7.92 6.14 -22.18
C GLN A 142 -8.56 6.41 -20.81
N GLN A 143 -8.56 5.44 -19.89
CA GLN A 143 -9.15 5.56 -18.56
C GLN A 143 -8.65 4.45 -17.64
N SER A 144 -8.31 4.80 -16.41
CA SER A 144 -7.99 3.85 -15.35
C SER A 144 -9.26 3.36 -14.66
N VAL A 145 -9.27 2.12 -14.19
CA VAL A 145 -10.43 1.48 -13.56
C VAL A 145 -10.00 0.82 -12.25
N LEU A 146 -10.66 1.17 -11.15
CA LEU A 146 -10.48 0.53 -9.85
C LEU A 146 -11.13 -0.86 -9.85
N VAL A 147 -10.44 -1.82 -9.28
CA VAL A 147 -10.96 -3.15 -8.94
C VAL A 147 -11.27 -3.15 -7.46
N VAL A 148 -12.55 -3.18 -7.11
CA VAL A 148 -13.04 -3.13 -5.73
C VAL A 148 -13.63 -4.49 -5.37
N ARG A 149 -13.25 -5.05 -4.23
CA ARG A 149 -13.77 -6.34 -3.76
C ARG A 149 -14.41 -6.31 -2.40
N ASP A 150 -15.46 -7.11 -2.26
CA ASP A 150 -16.03 -7.54 -0.98
C ASP A 150 -16.23 -9.07 -1.03
N GLY A 151 -15.30 -9.81 -0.44
CA GLY A 151 -15.27 -11.27 -0.51
C GLY A 151 -15.16 -11.79 -1.96
N MET A 152 -16.23 -12.42 -2.45
CA MET A 152 -16.28 -12.95 -3.83
C MET A 152 -16.88 -11.95 -4.83
N ALA A 153 -17.40 -10.81 -4.37
CA ALA A 153 -17.94 -9.78 -5.23
C ALA A 153 -16.81 -8.89 -5.79
N GLU A 154 -16.93 -8.51 -7.06
CA GLU A 154 -16.01 -7.61 -7.75
C GLU A 154 -16.81 -6.49 -8.41
N ALA A 155 -16.37 -5.25 -8.19
CA ALA A 155 -16.86 -4.07 -8.89
C ALA A 155 -15.70 -3.39 -9.63
N LEU A 156 -15.97 -2.98 -10.87
CA LEU A 156 -15.05 -2.21 -11.70
C LEU A 156 -15.54 -0.77 -11.77
N ILE A 157 -14.81 0.14 -11.12
CA ILE A 157 -15.22 1.53 -10.97
C ILE A 157 -14.26 2.42 -11.76
N PRO A 158 -14.74 3.13 -12.81
CA PRO A 158 -13.89 4.06 -13.54
C PRO A 158 -13.35 5.17 -12.62
N LEU A 159 -12.04 5.39 -12.68
CA LEU A 159 -11.38 6.47 -11.95
C LEU A 159 -11.60 7.79 -12.71
N ALA A 160 -12.80 8.37 -12.57
CA ALA A 160 -13.21 9.58 -13.29
C ALA A 160 -14.07 10.50 -12.40
N GLU A 161 -13.92 11.82 -12.58
CA GLU A 161 -14.66 12.88 -11.87
C GLU A 161 -16.17 12.68 -11.71
N PRO A 162 -16.94 12.25 -12.73
CA PRO A 162 -18.37 12.05 -12.54
C PRO A 162 -18.70 10.87 -11.61
N ILE A 163 -17.77 9.94 -11.40
CA ILE A 163 -17.95 8.70 -10.63
C ILE A 163 -17.36 8.81 -9.22
N ILE A 164 -16.13 9.29 -9.10
CA ILE A 164 -15.44 9.44 -7.82
C ILE A 164 -15.69 10.85 -7.28
N LYS A 165 -16.46 10.95 -6.20
CA LYS A 165 -16.85 12.24 -5.60
C LYS A 165 -15.82 12.77 -4.62
N GLU A 166 -15.24 11.86 -3.83
CA GLU A 166 -14.34 12.17 -2.74
C GLU A 166 -13.40 10.99 -2.53
N ILE A 167 -12.21 11.29 -2.02
CA ILE A 167 -11.22 10.34 -1.51
C ILE A 167 -10.73 11.01 -0.22
N ASP A 168 -10.73 10.29 0.89
CA ASP A 168 -10.35 10.77 2.22
C ASP A 168 -9.33 9.85 2.90
#